data_AF-A0A7G8PRQ8-F1
#
_entry.id   AF-A0A7G8PRQ8-F1
#
_cell.length_a   1.000
_cell.length_b   1.000
_cell.length_c   1.000
_cell.angle_alpha   90.00
_cell.angle_beta   90.00
_cell.angle_gamma   90.00
#
_symmetry.space_group_name_H-M   'P 1'
#
loop_
_entity.id
_entity.type
_entity.pdbx_description
1 polymer ?
#
loop_
_entity_poly.entity_id
_entity_poly.type
_entity_poly.pdbx_seq_one_letter_code
_entity_poly.pdbx_strand_id
1 'polypeptide(L)'
;MSISARENTARNIITRKTAGVSLTAQQISIKLLYRKRKKLGGHFVDGRINYKHMKIYLILVFVIIISISNGVIAQKISCQELFRIVTENYDSKNTATCYGSSMLVKANYYRLEGMGFVVAYIKSSDYDFKGKPYIFCGISTQRWNTFKNNGMLGSWGESFHEYIRDFTCDCY
;
A
#
# COMPACT_ATOMS: atom_id res chain seq x y z
N MET A 1 35.76 -25.19 -18.24
CA MET A 1 35.43 -23.76 -18.36
C MET A 1 34.04 -23.66 -19.00
N SER A 2 32.94 -23.20 -18.41
CA SER A 2 32.57 -22.81 -17.06
C SER A 2 31.03 -22.64 -17.10
N ILE A 3 30.29 -23.75 -16.99
CA ILE A 3 28.81 -23.75 -16.96
C ILE A 3 28.30 -23.68 -15.49
N SER A 4 29.15 -24.00 -14.52
CA SER A 4 28.83 -23.99 -13.08
C SER A 4 28.81 -22.59 -12.43
N ALA A 5 29.15 -21.51 -13.15
CA ALA A 5 29.26 -20.17 -12.55
C ALA A 5 27.98 -19.31 -12.68
N ARG A 6 27.00 -19.73 -13.49
CA ARG A 6 25.75 -18.95 -13.70
C ARG A 6 24.60 -19.33 -12.77
N GLU A 7 24.64 -20.49 -12.11
CA GLU A 7 23.57 -20.92 -11.18
C GLU A 7 23.71 -20.36 -9.75
N ASN A 8 24.88 -19.86 -9.36
CA ASN A 8 25.09 -19.32 -8.01
C ASN A 8 24.74 -17.83 -7.86
N THR A 9 24.58 -17.09 -8.96
CA THR A 9 24.14 -15.68 -8.91
C THR A 9 22.62 -15.55 -8.78
N ALA A 10 21.85 -16.56 -9.20
CA ALA A 10 20.39 -16.55 -9.07
C ALA A 10 19.91 -16.84 -7.63
N ARG A 11 20.71 -17.52 -6.80
CA ARG A 11 20.35 -17.84 -5.42
C ARG A 11 20.52 -16.67 -4.44
N ASN A 12 21.37 -15.69 -4.75
CA ASN A 12 21.58 -14.51 -3.90
C ASN A 12 20.63 -13.33 -4.17
N ILE A 13 19.74 -13.44 -5.14
CA ILE A 13 18.67 -12.45 -5.40
C ILE A 13 17.36 -12.86 -4.71
N ILE A 14 17.21 -14.14 -4.35
CA ILE A 14 15.98 -14.68 -3.74
C ILE A 14 15.91 -14.43 -2.21
N THR A 15 17.03 -14.08 -1.57
CA THR A 15 17.08 -13.72 -0.13
C THR A 15 16.81 -12.24 0.18
N ARG A 16 16.49 -11.41 -0.83
CA ARG A 16 15.96 -10.04 -0.61
C ARG A 16 14.44 -9.92 -0.81
N LYS A 17 13.71 -11.03 -0.66
CA LYS A 17 12.25 -11.08 -0.86
C LYS A 17 11.42 -10.86 0.42
N THR A 18 12.03 -10.42 1.52
CA THR A 18 11.36 -10.22 2.83
C THR A 18 11.54 -8.82 3.42
N ALA A 19 11.51 -7.78 2.58
CA ALA A 19 11.38 -6.39 3.04
C ALA A 19 10.26 -5.63 2.30
N GLY A 20 9.33 -6.36 1.69
CA GLY A 20 8.11 -5.82 1.13
C GLY A 20 7.10 -5.54 2.24
N VAL A 21 7.36 -4.48 3.01
CA VAL A 21 6.36 -3.56 3.55
C VAL A 21 4.96 -4.17 3.71
N SER A 22 4.79 -5.03 4.71
CA SER A 22 3.49 -5.25 5.36
C SER A 22 3.28 -4.08 6.31
N LEU A 23 3.08 -2.88 5.74
CA LEU A 23 2.57 -1.76 6.51
C LEU A 23 1.06 -1.98 6.60
N THR A 24 0.66 -2.60 7.71
CA THR A 24 -0.73 -2.88 8.06
C THR A 24 -1.57 -1.60 7.92
N ALA A 25 -2.80 -1.72 7.41
CA ALA A 25 -3.67 -0.58 7.12
C ALA A 25 -3.86 0.44 8.27
N GLN A 26 -3.63 0.02 9.52
CA GLN A 26 -3.54 0.92 10.67
C GLN A 26 -2.47 2.01 10.58
N GLN A 27 -1.31 1.73 9.99
CA GLN A 27 -0.26 2.72 9.86
C GLN A 27 -0.66 3.85 8.90
N ILE A 28 -1.52 3.54 7.91
CA ILE A 28 -2.16 4.52 7.02
C ILE A 28 -3.17 5.36 7.83
N SER A 29 -4.04 4.73 8.62
CA SER A 29 -5.05 5.45 9.43
C SER A 29 -4.43 6.38 10.49
N ILE A 30 -3.37 5.95 11.20
CA ILE A 30 -2.69 6.79 12.20
C ILE A 30 -1.97 7.97 11.54
N LYS A 31 -1.34 7.79 10.37
CA LYS A 31 -0.72 8.90 9.63
C LYS A 31 -1.74 9.87 9.04
N LEU A 32 -2.88 9.40 8.53
CA LEU A 32 -3.98 10.25 8.07
C LEU A 32 -4.56 11.10 9.22
N LEU A 33 -4.72 10.51 10.41
CA LEU A 33 -5.10 11.25 11.63
C LEU A 33 -4.04 12.29 12.03
N TYR A 34 -2.75 11.97 11.91
CA TYR A 34 -1.66 12.89 12.23
C TYR A 34 -1.59 14.08 11.26
N ARG A 35 -1.88 13.85 9.97
CA ARG A 35 -1.92 14.91 8.93
C ARG A 35 -3.01 15.94 9.22
N LYS A 36 -4.09 15.56 9.91
CA LYS A 36 -5.18 16.45 10.34
C LYS A 36 -4.78 17.36 11.52
N ARG A 37 -3.77 16.99 12.32
CA ARG A 37 -3.35 17.73 13.54
C ARG A 37 -2.32 18.83 13.33
N LYS A 38 -1.59 18.88 12.21
CA LYS A 38 -0.47 19.83 12.00
C LYS A 38 -0.89 21.29 11.69
N LYS A 39 -2.17 21.64 11.90
CA LYS A 39 -2.74 22.98 11.64
C LYS A 39 -2.97 23.84 12.88
N LEU A 40 -2.64 23.35 14.09
CA LEU A 40 -2.81 24.11 15.33
C LEU A 40 -1.46 24.21 16.04
N GLY A 41 -1.03 25.47 16.23
CA GLY A 41 0.32 25.86 16.63
C GLY A 41 0.71 25.47 18.06
N GLY A 42 2.01 25.55 18.32
CA GLY A 42 2.59 25.46 19.65
C GLY A 42 3.60 26.59 19.84
N HIS A 43 3.26 27.52 20.73
CA HIS A 43 4.13 28.57 21.22
C HIS A 43 5.08 27.96 22.26
N PHE A 44 6.39 28.08 22.05
CA PHE A 44 7.43 27.56 22.94
C PHE A 44 7.58 28.54 24.11
N VAL A 45 7.33 28.07 25.35
CA VAL A 45 7.52 28.86 26.57
C VAL A 45 8.88 28.52 27.15
N ASP A 46 9.74 29.54 27.24
CA ASP A 46 11.08 29.44 27.79
C ASP A 46 11.01 29.47 29.33
N GLY A 47 11.55 28.45 30.00
CA GLY A 47 11.49 28.32 31.46
C GLY A 47 12.82 27.83 32.03
N ARG A 48 13.50 28.68 32.79
CA ARG A 48 14.74 28.34 33.52
C ARG A 48 14.48 27.19 34.50
N ILE A 49 15.23 26.10 34.35
CA ILE A 49 15.07 24.89 35.16
C ILE A 49 16.14 24.83 36.26
N ASN A 50 15.69 24.57 37.49
CA ASN A 50 16.51 24.38 38.68
C ASN A 50 16.92 22.90 38.81
N TYR A 51 18.22 22.62 38.95
CA TYR A 51 18.86 21.32 38.72
C TYR A 51 18.46 20.18 39.68
N LYS A 52 17.82 20.47 40.83
CA LYS A 52 17.37 19.44 41.79
C LYS A 52 16.05 18.77 41.40
N HIS A 53 15.14 19.49 40.73
CA HIS A 53 13.89 18.92 40.18
C HIS A 53 14.12 18.16 38.86
N MET A 54 15.30 18.32 38.25
CA MET A 54 15.68 17.68 36.99
C MET A 54 15.74 16.16 37.08
N LYS A 55 16.13 15.59 38.24
CA LYS A 55 16.23 14.13 38.43
C LYS A 55 14.85 13.46 38.51
N ILE A 56 13.88 14.08 39.18
CA ILE A 56 12.50 13.59 39.26
C ILE A 56 11.81 13.70 37.89
N TYR A 57 12.07 14.79 37.15
CA TYR A 57 11.59 14.94 35.78
C TYR A 57 12.18 13.87 34.84
N LEU A 58 13.46 13.53 35.01
CA LEU A 58 14.13 12.49 34.24
C LEU A 58 13.51 11.10 34.47
N ILE A 59 13.17 10.78 35.72
CA ILE A 59 12.50 9.51 36.08
C ILE A 59 11.08 9.45 35.49
N LEU A 60 10.31 10.54 35.58
CA LEU A 60 8.96 10.62 35.00
C LEU A 60 8.98 10.49 33.47
N VAL A 61 9.95 11.13 32.80
CA VAL A 61 10.15 11.00 31.35
C VAL A 61 10.50 9.56 30.98
N PHE A 62 11.33 8.87 31.77
CA PHE A 62 11.72 7.49 31.51
C PHE A 62 10.55 6.50 31.64
N VAL A 63 9.66 6.70 32.63
CA VAL A 63 8.43 5.89 32.80
C VAL A 63 7.45 6.12 31.65
N ILE A 64 7.34 7.35 31.16
CA ILE A 64 6.50 7.69 29.99
C ILE A 64 7.02 6.98 28.74
N ILE A 65 8.35 6.92 28.53
CA ILE A 65 8.96 6.26 27.36
C ILE A 65 8.70 4.74 27.35
N ILE A 66 8.77 4.07 28.50
CA ILE A 66 8.52 2.62 28.61
C ILE A 66 7.04 2.26 28.33
N SER A 67 6.12 3.20 28.54
CA SER A 67 4.69 2.99 28.33
C SER A 67 4.28 2.95 26.84
N ILE A 68 5.13 3.50 25.95
CA ILE A 68 4.84 3.64 24.51
C ILE A 68 5.25 2.38 23.72
N SER A 69 5.99 1.45 24.33
CA SER A 69 6.51 0.24 23.68
C SER A 69 5.51 -0.91 23.51
N ASN A 70 4.22 -0.71 23.85
CA ASN A 70 3.21 -1.75 23.69
C ASN A 70 2.73 -1.84 22.24
N GLY A 71 3.23 -2.87 21.55
CA GLY A 71 2.57 -3.65 20.49
C GLY A 71 1.83 -2.87 19.40
N VAL A 72 2.46 -2.75 18.22
CA VAL A 72 1.72 -2.53 16.97
C VAL A 72 0.91 -3.80 16.70
N ILE A 73 -0.30 -3.88 17.24
CA ILE A 73 -1.26 -4.91 16.87
C ILE A 73 -1.62 -4.61 15.43
N ALA A 74 -1.18 -5.47 14.50
CA ALA A 74 -1.62 -5.46 13.11
C ALA A 74 -3.12 -5.75 13.04
N GLN A 75 -3.97 -4.73 13.13
CA GLN A 75 -5.40 -4.86 12.89
C GLN A 75 -5.58 -5.15 11.40
N LYS A 76 -6.10 -6.35 11.10
CA LYS A 76 -6.59 -6.64 9.76
C LYS A 76 -7.70 -5.65 9.42
N ILE A 77 -7.71 -5.21 8.17
CA ILE A 77 -8.73 -4.31 7.61
C ILE A 77 -9.70 -5.14 6.76
N SER A 78 -10.98 -4.76 6.75
CA SER A 78 -11.92 -5.41 5.85
C SER A 78 -11.67 -4.98 4.41
N CYS A 79 -11.92 -5.86 3.44
CA CYS A 79 -11.69 -5.50 2.03
C CYS A 79 -12.52 -4.29 1.58
N GLN A 80 -13.72 -4.14 2.16
CA GLN A 80 -14.60 -3.00 1.90
C GLN A 80 -14.03 -1.69 2.45
N GLU A 81 -13.46 -1.70 3.65
CA GLU A 81 -12.88 -0.51 4.24
C GLU A 81 -11.58 -0.12 3.51
N LEU A 82 -10.76 -1.10 3.13
CA LEU A 82 -9.56 -0.85 2.32
C LEU A 82 -9.93 -0.21 0.97
N PHE A 83 -10.95 -0.74 0.30
CA PHE A 83 -11.48 -0.18 -0.93
C PHE A 83 -11.91 1.27 -0.76
N ARG A 84 -12.64 1.59 0.32
CA ARG A 84 -13.09 2.95 0.63
C ARG A 84 -11.90 3.89 0.85
N ILE A 85 -10.94 3.49 1.68
CA ILE A 85 -9.74 4.30 1.97
C ILE A 85 -8.98 4.63 0.69
N VAL A 86 -8.71 3.63 -0.15
CA VAL A 86 -7.94 3.80 -1.40
C VAL A 86 -8.69 4.68 -2.39
N THR A 87 -10.00 4.55 -2.48
CA THR A 87 -10.80 5.33 -3.44
C THR A 87 -11.07 6.76 -3.00
N GLU A 88 -11.00 7.06 -1.70
CA GLU A 88 -11.23 8.41 -1.14
C GLU A 88 -9.95 9.22 -0.86
N ASN A 89 -8.82 8.57 -0.56
CA ASN A 89 -7.62 9.24 -0.02
C ASN A 89 -6.37 9.15 -0.92
N TYR A 90 -6.50 8.74 -2.18
CA TYR A 90 -5.36 8.53 -3.08
C TYR A 90 -4.55 9.82 -3.36
N ASP A 91 -3.24 9.65 -3.53
CA ASP A 91 -2.31 10.69 -3.99
C ASP A 91 -2.43 10.91 -5.51
N SER A 92 -2.63 9.83 -6.27
CA SER A 92 -2.86 9.89 -7.71
C SER A 92 -3.71 8.74 -8.22
N LYS A 93 -4.38 8.96 -9.35
CA LYS A 93 -5.25 7.98 -10.01
C LYS A 93 -4.91 7.90 -11.49
N ASN A 94 -4.88 6.69 -12.04
CA ASN A 94 -4.81 6.45 -13.48
C ASN A 94 -5.81 5.38 -13.88
N THR A 95 -6.54 5.59 -14.98
CA THR A 95 -7.59 4.68 -15.43
C THR A 95 -7.18 4.03 -16.75
N ALA A 96 -7.43 2.74 -16.87
CA ALA A 96 -7.37 2.00 -18.12
C ALA A 96 -8.78 1.52 -18.48
N THR A 97 -9.31 1.97 -19.61
CA THR A 97 -10.57 1.45 -20.15
C THR A 97 -10.27 0.24 -21.03
N CYS A 98 -10.78 -0.92 -20.66
CA CYS A 98 -10.43 -2.20 -21.29
C CYS A 98 -11.38 -2.52 -22.45
N TYR A 99 -11.38 -1.68 -23.49
CA TYR A 99 -12.25 -1.86 -24.66
C TYR A 99 -12.03 -3.24 -25.31
N GLY A 100 -13.13 -3.89 -25.70
CA GLY A 100 -13.09 -5.21 -26.35
C GLY A 100 -12.72 -6.38 -25.43
N SER A 101 -12.46 -6.13 -24.14
CA SER A 101 -12.18 -7.23 -23.21
C SER A 101 -13.46 -8.00 -22.85
N SER A 102 -13.38 -9.33 -22.90
CA SER A 102 -14.43 -10.24 -22.39
C SER A 102 -14.44 -10.34 -20.87
N MET A 103 -13.30 -10.03 -20.22
CA MET A 103 -13.14 -10.19 -18.77
C MET A 103 -13.25 -8.88 -18.00
N LEU A 104 -12.74 -7.77 -18.55
CA LEU A 104 -12.62 -6.50 -17.83
C LEU A 104 -13.45 -5.40 -18.48
N VAL A 105 -14.11 -4.58 -17.67
CA VAL A 105 -14.69 -3.32 -18.13
C VAL A 105 -13.63 -2.22 -18.11
N LYS A 106 -12.92 -2.10 -16.98
CA LYS A 106 -11.87 -1.12 -16.74
C LYS A 106 -11.02 -1.51 -15.53
N ALA A 107 -9.86 -0.88 -15.40
CA ALA A 107 -9.04 -0.95 -14.21
C ALA A 107 -8.61 0.46 -13.78
N ASN A 108 -8.71 0.76 -12.49
CA ASN A 108 -8.24 2.00 -11.90
C ASN A 108 -7.02 1.71 -11.04
N TYR A 109 -5.90 2.35 -11.34
CA TYR A 109 -4.72 2.38 -10.49
C TYR A 109 -4.78 3.60 -9.56
N TYR A 110 -4.55 3.36 -8.28
CA TYR A 110 -4.46 4.37 -7.23
C TYR A 110 -3.10 4.27 -6.58
N ARG A 111 -2.47 5.42 -6.32
CA ARG A 111 -1.28 5.50 -5.49
C ARG A 111 -1.66 6.09 -4.15
N LEU A 112 -1.31 5.40 -3.06
CA LEU A 112 -1.55 5.86 -1.70
C LEU A 112 -0.32 5.53 -0.85
N GLU A 113 0.29 6.57 -0.27
CA GLU A 113 1.49 6.45 0.57
C GLU A 113 2.68 5.73 -0.13
N GLY A 114 2.81 5.93 -1.45
CA GLY A 114 3.85 5.29 -2.25
C GLY A 114 3.57 3.83 -2.62
N MET A 115 2.50 3.24 -2.13
CA MET A 115 2.00 1.94 -2.56
C MET A 115 0.98 2.09 -3.68
N GLY A 116 0.99 1.16 -4.64
CA GLY A 116 0.03 1.12 -5.72
C GLY A 116 -1.05 0.07 -5.49
N PHE A 117 -2.28 0.44 -5.81
CA PHE A 117 -3.48 -0.36 -5.68
C PHE A 117 -4.20 -0.37 -7.02
N VAL A 118 -4.74 -1.52 -7.42
CA VAL A 118 -5.59 -1.61 -8.60
C VAL A 118 -6.99 -2.03 -8.20
N VAL A 119 -7.98 -1.28 -8.63
CA VAL A 119 -9.38 -1.69 -8.60
C VAL A 119 -9.79 -2.09 -10.01
N ALA A 120 -9.95 -3.40 -10.24
CA ALA A 120 -10.39 -3.95 -11.51
C ALA A 120 -11.90 -4.21 -11.49
N TYR A 121 -12.59 -3.86 -12.57
CA TYR A 121 -14.02 -4.09 -12.74
C TYR A 121 -14.19 -5.30 -13.65
N ILE A 122 -14.42 -6.47 -13.05
CA ILE A 122 -14.50 -7.75 -13.75
C ILE A 122 -15.95 -8.02 -14.16
N LYS A 123 -16.15 -8.40 -15.42
CA LYS A 123 -17.45 -8.75 -15.98
C LYS A 123 -17.94 -10.09 -15.41
N SER A 124 -19.23 -10.14 -15.06
CA SER A 124 -19.87 -11.42 -14.70
C SER A 124 -20.40 -12.17 -15.93
N SER A 125 -20.64 -11.45 -17.03
CA SER A 125 -21.09 -11.98 -18.33
C SER A 125 -20.71 -11.00 -19.44
N ASP A 126 -20.83 -11.39 -20.70
CA ASP A 126 -20.47 -10.54 -21.84
C ASP A 126 -21.29 -9.24 -21.93
N TYR A 127 -22.50 -9.24 -21.41
CA TYR A 127 -23.42 -8.10 -21.36
C TYR A 127 -23.25 -7.21 -20.11
N ASP A 128 -22.28 -7.53 -19.25
CA ASP A 128 -21.97 -6.73 -18.06
C ASP A 128 -21.08 -5.54 -18.42
N PHE A 129 -21.69 -4.36 -18.57
CA PHE A 129 -20.98 -3.12 -18.86
C PHE A 129 -20.51 -2.36 -17.60
N LYS A 130 -20.92 -2.80 -16.41
CA LYS A 130 -20.52 -2.16 -15.14
C LYS A 130 -19.32 -2.86 -14.53
N GLY A 131 -19.36 -4.19 -14.53
CA GLY A 131 -18.40 -5.05 -13.86
C GLY A 131 -18.49 -4.95 -12.33
N LYS A 132 -18.08 -6.01 -11.65
CA LYS A 132 -17.94 -6.02 -10.20
C LYS A 132 -16.52 -5.58 -9.81
N PRO A 133 -16.36 -4.65 -8.86
CA PRO A 133 -15.04 -4.17 -8.46
C PRO A 133 -14.31 -5.18 -7.56
N TYR A 134 -13.02 -5.37 -7.83
CA TYR A 134 -12.09 -6.17 -7.03
C TYR A 134 -10.80 -5.38 -6.83
N ILE A 135 -10.26 -5.43 -5.61
CA ILE A 135 -9.06 -4.67 -5.24
C ILE A 135 -7.82 -5.58 -5.17
N PHE A 136 -6.71 -5.06 -5.68
CA PHE A 136 -5.40 -5.68 -5.74
C PHE A 136 -4.35 -4.71 -5.17
N CYS A 137 -3.37 -5.22 -4.44
CA CYS A 137 -2.47 -4.44 -3.58
C CYS A 137 -1.00 -4.63 -3.94
N GLY A 138 -0.16 -3.61 -3.72
CA GLY A 138 1.28 -3.72 -3.93
C GLY A 138 1.70 -3.73 -5.40
N ILE A 139 0.88 -3.16 -6.28
CA ILE A 139 1.19 -3.05 -7.71
C ILE A 139 2.16 -1.89 -7.91
N SER A 140 3.32 -2.14 -8.51
CA SER A 140 4.26 -1.06 -8.85
C SER A 140 3.78 -0.27 -10.07
N THR A 141 4.19 1.00 -10.17
CA THR A 141 3.91 1.83 -11.36
C THR A 141 4.43 1.18 -12.64
N GLN A 142 5.56 0.47 -12.58
CA GLN A 142 6.11 -0.26 -13.73
C GLN A 142 5.19 -1.38 -14.17
N ARG A 143 4.72 -2.23 -13.24
CA ARG A 143 3.75 -3.30 -13.54
C ARG A 143 2.45 -2.74 -14.11
N TRP A 144 1.95 -1.65 -13.54
CA TRP A 144 0.76 -0.96 -14.06
C TRP A 144 0.95 -0.48 -15.51
N ASN A 145 2.09 0.11 -15.83
CA ASN A 145 2.37 0.57 -17.19
C ASN A 145 2.51 -0.60 -18.17
N THR A 146 3.17 -1.69 -17.78
CA THR A 146 3.25 -2.91 -18.60
C THR A 146 1.86 -3.51 -18.83
N PHE A 147 1.01 -3.55 -17.79
CA PHE A 147 -0.37 -4.01 -17.91
C PHE A 147 -1.12 -3.23 -19.00
N LYS A 148 -1.04 -1.89 -18.98
CA LYS A 148 -1.70 -1.04 -19.97
C LYS A 148 -1.16 -1.25 -21.37
N ASN A 149 0.16 -1.28 -21.53
CA ASN A 149 0.78 -1.40 -22.83
C ASN A 149 0.46 -2.75 -23.48
N ASN A 150 0.59 -3.85 -22.72
CA ASN A 150 0.31 -5.19 -23.22
C ASN A 150 -1.20 -5.41 -23.42
N GLY A 151 -2.04 -4.81 -22.57
CA GLY A 151 -3.49 -4.89 -22.73
C GLY A 151 -4.01 -4.12 -23.94
N MET A 152 -3.38 -2.99 -24.29
CA MET A 152 -3.75 -2.19 -25.46
C MET A 152 -3.29 -2.83 -26.78
N LEU A 153 -2.09 -3.45 -26.79
CA LEU A 153 -1.53 -4.11 -27.98
C LEU A 153 -1.97 -5.57 -28.14
N GLY A 154 -2.52 -6.18 -27.09
CA GLY A 154 -2.90 -7.58 -27.04
C GLY A 154 -4.22 -7.80 -26.28
N SER A 155 -4.22 -8.77 -25.35
CA SER A 155 -5.41 -9.10 -24.56
C SER A 155 -5.36 -8.47 -23.17
N TRP A 156 -6.36 -7.66 -22.85
CA TRP A 156 -6.55 -7.12 -21.49
C TRP A 156 -6.63 -8.21 -20.42
N GLY A 157 -7.24 -9.36 -20.74
CA GLY A 157 -7.41 -10.47 -19.80
C GLY A 157 -6.09 -11.16 -19.48
N GLU A 158 -5.26 -11.43 -20.49
CA GLU A 158 -3.93 -12.05 -20.33
C GLU A 158 -2.99 -11.13 -19.57
N SER A 159 -2.95 -9.86 -19.97
CA SER A 159 -2.17 -8.83 -19.30
C SER A 159 -2.56 -8.66 -17.82
N PHE A 160 -3.86 -8.72 -17.53
CA PHE A 160 -4.34 -8.68 -16.15
C PHE A 160 -3.88 -9.89 -15.32
N HIS A 161 -3.95 -11.09 -15.90
CA HIS A 161 -3.48 -12.31 -15.24
C HIS A 161 -2.00 -12.24 -14.89
N GLU A 162 -1.17 -11.78 -15.82
CA GLU A 162 0.28 -11.78 -15.66
C GLU A 162 0.77 -10.72 -14.67
N TYR A 163 0.18 -9.51 -14.70
CA TYR A 163 0.74 -8.37 -13.96
C TYR A 163 -0.01 -8.01 -12.69
N ILE A 164 -1.29 -8.40 -12.55
CA ILE A 164 -2.18 -7.89 -11.49
C ILE A 164 -2.87 -9.00 -10.68
N ARG A 165 -3.37 -10.08 -11.31
CA ARG A 165 -4.25 -11.07 -10.67
C ARG A 165 -3.69 -11.67 -9.37
N ASP A 166 -2.40 -11.93 -9.32
CA ASP A 166 -1.74 -12.58 -8.17
C ASP A 166 -1.52 -11.65 -6.96
N PHE A 167 -1.81 -10.36 -7.11
CA PHE A 167 -1.58 -9.33 -6.09
C PHE A 167 -2.83 -9.09 -5.26
N THR A 168 -3.42 -10.17 -4.76
CA THR A 168 -4.59 -10.08 -3.88
C THR A 168 -4.21 -9.40 -2.57
N CYS A 169 -5.12 -8.59 -2.03
CA CYS A 169 -4.93 -7.94 -0.74
C CYS A 169 -5.18 -8.93 0.42
N ASP A 170 -4.36 -8.89 1.48
CA ASP A 170 -4.65 -9.58 2.74
C ASP A 170 -5.65 -8.76 3.57
N CYS A 171 -6.93 -8.90 3.20
CA CYS A 171 -8.06 -8.33 3.91
C CYS A 171 -9.08 -9.44 4.24
N TYR A 172 -9.89 -9.23 5.29
CA TYR A 172 -10.93 -10.17 5.73
C TYR A 172 -12.33 -9.74 5.31
#